data_AF-A0A498P4R6-F1
#
_entry.id   AF-A0A498P4R6-F1
#
_cell.length_a   1.000
_cell.length_b   1.000
_cell.length_c   1.000
_cell.angle_alpha   90.00
_cell.angle_beta   90.00
_cell.angle_gamma   90.00
#
_symmetry.space_group_name_H-M   'P 1'
#
loop_
_entity.id
_entity.type
_entity.pdbx_description
1 polymer ?
#
loop_
_entity_poly.entity_id
_entity_poly.type
_entity_poly.pdbx_seq_one_letter_code
_entity_poly.pdbx_strand_id
1 'polypeptide(L)'
;MFFDIKESQWVATVDAALPTKRKWDNVPILNQYTKGYLEKECLDWLNKFREYADEELRNSSLPDVHLFGKKTSDDRSKLKLTCMATGFFPKDVQLTIMKNQKHLPDDEIESTGVRPNHDGSYQMRKSVEIKDEEKAVYDCSVQHRNLRQPILIKVGN
;
A
#
# COMPACT_ATOMS: atom_id res chain seq x y z
N MET A 1 -4.47 9.25 -28.73
CA MET A 1 -5.60 8.55 -29.38
C MET A 1 -6.35 7.76 -28.31
N PHE A 2 -7.68 7.73 -28.38
CA PHE A 2 -8.54 6.95 -27.47
C PHE A 2 -9.77 6.45 -28.23
N PHE A 3 -10.49 5.50 -27.66
CA PHE A 3 -11.75 5.00 -28.24
C PHE A 3 -12.93 5.75 -27.62
N ASP A 4 -13.73 6.41 -28.46
CA ASP A 4 -15.01 7.00 -28.05
C ASP A 4 -16.06 5.89 -28.05
N ILE A 5 -16.46 5.44 -26.85
CA ILE A 5 -17.43 4.36 -26.67
C ILE A 5 -18.81 4.77 -27.20
N LYS A 6 -19.18 6.06 -27.08
CA LYS A 6 -20.49 6.56 -27.47
C LYS A 6 -20.61 6.56 -28.99
N GLU A 7 -19.62 7.12 -29.66
CA GLU A 7 -19.57 7.21 -31.13
C GLU A 7 -19.06 5.91 -31.79
N SER A 8 -18.53 4.98 -30.99
CA SER A 8 -17.95 3.71 -31.42
C SER A 8 -16.85 3.88 -32.47
N GLN A 9 -15.95 4.85 -32.25
CA GLN A 9 -14.87 5.22 -33.16
C GLN A 9 -13.62 5.65 -32.41
N TRP A 10 -12.46 5.55 -33.08
CA TRP A 10 -11.19 6.04 -32.54
C TRP A 10 -11.05 7.54 -32.72
N VAL A 11 -10.58 8.28 -31.71
CA VAL A 11 -10.30 9.71 -31.80
C VAL A 11 -8.79 9.93 -31.86
N ALA A 12 -8.32 10.50 -32.98
CA ALA A 12 -6.93 10.90 -33.14
C ALA A 12 -6.72 12.27 -32.47
N THR A 13 -5.87 12.31 -31.45
CA THR A 13 -5.54 13.53 -30.69
C THR A 13 -4.36 14.28 -31.28
N VAL A 14 -3.67 13.69 -32.25
CA VAL A 14 -2.49 14.22 -32.96
C VAL A 14 -2.50 13.72 -34.39
N ASP A 15 -1.93 14.49 -35.32
CA ASP A 15 -1.92 14.16 -36.76
C ASP A 15 -1.22 12.83 -37.06
N ALA A 16 -0.14 12.52 -36.32
CA ALA A 16 0.59 11.27 -36.46
C ALA A 16 -0.28 10.01 -36.17
N ALA A 17 -1.39 10.16 -35.45
CA ALA A 17 -2.31 9.05 -35.14
C ALA A 17 -3.43 8.87 -36.20
N LEU A 18 -3.60 9.81 -37.14
CA LEU A 18 -4.62 9.74 -38.18
C LEU A 18 -4.54 8.47 -39.06
N PRO A 19 -3.34 8.00 -39.48
CA PRO A 19 -3.25 6.76 -40.26
C PRO A 19 -3.81 5.55 -39.48
N THR A 20 -3.50 5.43 -38.20
CA THR A 20 -3.99 4.34 -37.34
C THR A 20 -5.50 4.43 -37.11
N LYS A 21 -6.02 5.63 -36.82
CA LYS A 21 -7.48 5.86 -36.71
C LYS A 21 -8.20 5.36 -37.95
N ARG A 22 -7.77 5.80 -39.15
CA ARG A 22 -8.38 5.39 -40.43
C ARG A 22 -8.32 3.88 -40.61
N LYS A 23 -7.17 3.27 -40.34
CA LYS A 23 -6.99 1.81 -40.47
C LYS A 23 -7.96 1.03 -39.57
N TRP A 24 -8.12 1.45 -38.32
CA TRP A 24 -8.97 0.74 -37.34
C TRP A 24 -10.45 1.02 -37.57
N ASP A 25 -10.85 2.26 -37.81
CA ASP A 25 -12.25 2.64 -38.06
C ASP A 25 -12.80 2.08 -39.37
N ASN A 26 -11.93 1.83 -40.37
CA ASN A 26 -12.34 1.17 -41.61
C ASN A 26 -12.64 -0.33 -41.45
N VAL A 27 -12.51 -0.89 -40.25
CA VAL A 27 -12.86 -2.28 -39.93
C VAL A 27 -13.95 -2.27 -38.84
N PRO A 28 -15.25 -2.15 -39.21
CA PRO A 28 -16.34 -1.93 -38.25
C PRO A 28 -16.44 -2.97 -37.13
N ILE A 29 -16.09 -4.22 -37.42
CA ILE A 29 -16.10 -5.31 -36.42
C ILE A 29 -15.11 -5.07 -35.28
N LEU A 30 -13.98 -4.39 -35.52
CA LEU A 30 -13.02 -4.06 -34.46
C LEU A 30 -13.58 -3.02 -33.50
N ASN A 31 -14.34 -2.05 -34.01
CA ASN A 31 -14.98 -1.04 -33.17
C ASN A 31 -16.12 -1.64 -32.35
N GLN A 32 -16.94 -2.50 -32.95
CA GLN A 32 -17.98 -3.24 -32.22
C GLN A 32 -17.40 -4.14 -31.13
N TYR A 33 -16.33 -4.88 -31.45
CA TYR A 33 -15.62 -5.71 -30.46
C TYR A 33 -15.04 -4.86 -29.33
N THR A 34 -14.37 -3.75 -29.65
CA THR A 34 -13.79 -2.85 -28.64
C THR A 34 -14.87 -2.29 -27.72
N LYS A 35 -16.01 -1.86 -28.28
CA LYS A 35 -17.16 -1.40 -27.49
C LYS A 35 -17.71 -2.52 -26.59
N GLY A 36 -17.95 -3.71 -27.14
CA GLY A 36 -18.45 -4.86 -26.39
C GLY A 36 -17.51 -5.29 -25.25
N TYR A 37 -16.20 -5.28 -25.49
CA TYR A 37 -15.20 -5.53 -24.47
C TYR A 37 -15.28 -4.49 -23.34
N LEU A 38 -15.31 -3.19 -23.67
CA LEU A 38 -15.31 -2.12 -22.66
C LEU A 38 -16.62 -2.06 -21.86
N GLU A 39 -17.76 -2.25 -22.50
CA GLU A 39 -19.08 -2.15 -21.86
C GLU A 39 -19.48 -3.42 -21.10
N LYS A 40 -18.91 -4.58 -21.44
CA LYS A 40 -19.31 -5.86 -20.86
C LYS A 40 -18.14 -6.65 -20.31
N GLU A 41 -17.28 -7.18 -21.16
CA GLU A 41 -16.26 -8.14 -20.72
C GLU A 41 -15.30 -7.55 -19.67
N CYS A 42 -14.89 -6.30 -19.85
CA CYS A 42 -14.06 -5.56 -18.90
C CYS A 42 -14.73 -5.44 -17.53
N LEU A 43 -16.04 -5.14 -17.51
CA LEU A 43 -16.82 -5.03 -16.26
C LEU A 43 -17.04 -6.39 -15.60
N ASP A 44 -17.31 -7.43 -16.40
CA ASP A 44 -17.46 -8.80 -15.91
C ASP A 44 -16.16 -9.28 -15.24
N TRP A 45 -15.01 -9.05 -15.90
CA TRP A 45 -13.70 -9.34 -15.33
C TRP A 45 -13.39 -8.50 -14.09
N LEU A 46 -13.72 -7.21 -14.10
CA LEU A 46 -13.53 -6.34 -12.94
C LEU A 46 -14.30 -6.85 -11.72
N ASN A 47 -15.57 -7.24 -11.90
CA ASN A 47 -16.39 -7.80 -10.82
C ASN A 47 -15.79 -9.11 -10.30
N LYS A 48 -15.34 -9.98 -11.19
CA LYS A 48 -14.69 -11.25 -10.82
C LYS A 48 -13.39 -11.04 -10.04
N PHE A 49 -12.54 -10.10 -10.47
CA PHE A 49 -11.32 -9.78 -9.73
C PHE A 49 -11.60 -9.12 -8.38
N ARG A 50 -12.68 -8.33 -8.27
CA ARG A 50 -13.13 -7.79 -6.98
C ARG A 50 -13.53 -8.92 -6.03
N GLU A 51 -14.25 -9.93 -6.50
CA GLU A 51 -14.63 -11.10 -5.68
C GLU A 51 -13.39 -11.84 -5.14
N TYR A 52 -12.37 -12.06 -5.99
CA TYR A 52 -11.10 -12.65 -5.55
C TYR A 52 -10.37 -11.79 -4.52
N ALA A 53 -10.31 -10.47 -4.73
CA ALA A 53 -9.71 -9.56 -3.78
C ALA A 53 -10.46 -9.56 -2.44
N ASP A 54 -11.79 -9.60 -2.45
CA ASP A 54 -12.61 -9.67 -1.24
C ASP A 54 -12.38 -10.98 -0.47
N GLU A 55 -12.20 -12.10 -1.17
CA GLU A 55 -11.85 -13.40 -0.56
C GLU A 55 -10.45 -13.35 0.07
N GLU A 56 -9.46 -12.82 -0.64
CA GLU A 56 -8.10 -12.66 -0.13
C GLU A 56 -8.06 -11.74 1.10
N LEU A 57 -8.80 -10.63 1.08
CA LEU A 57 -8.95 -9.72 2.21
C LEU A 57 -9.58 -10.41 3.43
N ARG A 58 -10.61 -11.23 3.26
CA ARG A 58 -11.24 -11.98 4.37
C ARG A 58 -10.27 -12.98 5.01
N ASN A 59 -9.38 -13.56 4.22
CA ASN A 59 -8.41 -14.56 4.67
C ASN A 59 -7.08 -13.97 5.12
N SER A 60 -6.88 -12.66 4.92
CA SER A 60 -5.61 -12.00 5.25
C SER A 60 -5.37 -11.92 6.75
N SER A 61 -4.13 -12.20 7.15
CA SER A 61 -3.70 -12.12 8.53
C SER A 61 -3.63 -10.68 9.04
N LEU A 62 -3.80 -10.53 10.35
CA LEU A 62 -3.52 -9.27 11.02
C LEU A 62 -2.00 -9.00 11.01
N PRO A 63 -1.57 -7.72 11.01
CA PRO A 63 -0.17 -7.38 11.20
C PRO A 63 0.35 -7.95 12.52
N ASP A 64 1.48 -8.63 12.45
CA ASP A 64 2.31 -8.93 13.61
C ASP A 64 3.21 -7.72 13.89
N VAL A 65 3.17 -7.21 15.12
CA VAL A 65 3.74 -5.91 15.49
C VAL A 65 4.75 -6.08 16.62
N HIS A 66 5.95 -5.57 16.38
CA HIS A 66 7.08 -5.65 17.31
C HIS A 66 7.61 -4.26 17.61
N LEU A 67 7.93 -3.99 18.88
CA LEU A 67 8.64 -2.79 19.30
C LEU A 67 9.88 -3.19 20.11
N PHE A 68 11.06 -2.98 19.53
CA PHE A 68 12.32 -3.42 20.11
C PHE A 68 13.40 -2.34 19.99
N GLY A 69 14.38 -2.41 20.88
CA GLY A 69 15.45 -1.44 20.96
C GLY A 69 16.83 -2.07 20.83
N LYS A 70 17.69 -1.46 20.00
CA LYS A 70 19.09 -1.89 19.83
C LYS A 70 20.03 -0.76 20.25
N LYS A 71 20.98 -1.03 21.16
CA LYS A 71 22.01 -0.06 21.54
C LYS A 71 22.83 0.36 20.31
N THR A 72 23.11 1.65 20.18
CA THR A 72 23.98 2.15 19.12
C THR A 72 25.43 1.83 19.48
N SER A 73 26.28 1.60 18.47
CA SER A 73 27.69 1.25 18.69
C SER A 73 28.48 2.36 19.36
N ASP A 74 28.07 3.60 19.11
CA ASP A 74 28.86 4.79 19.40
C ASP A 74 28.53 5.37 20.79
N ASP A 75 27.34 5.08 21.32
CA ASP A 75 26.89 5.55 22.63
C ASP A 75 25.97 4.52 23.32
N ARG A 76 26.49 3.88 24.38
CA ARG A 76 25.73 2.87 25.15
C ARG A 76 24.53 3.43 25.90
N SER A 77 24.43 4.76 26.06
CA SER A 77 23.27 5.44 26.66
C SER A 77 22.14 5.65 25.65
N LYS A 78 22.43 5.49 24.35
CA LYS A 78 21.47 5.63 23.26
C LYS A 78 21.03 4.29 22.70
N LEU A 79 19.81 4.30 22.19
CA LEU A 79 19.13 3.14 21.66
C LEU A 79 18.38 3.55 20.39
N LYS A 80 18.55 2.76 19.33
CA LYS A 80 17.70 2.82 18.15
C LYS A 80 16.45 2.01 18.45
N LEU A 81 15.35 2.70 18.70
CA LEU A 81 14.04 2.11 18.91
C LEU A 81 13.40 1.85 17.55
N THR A 82 13.01 0.62 17.27
CA THR A 82 12.40 0.20 16.00
C THR A 82 11.03 -0.40 16.26
N CYS A 83 10.01 0.16 15.60
CA CYS A 83 8.70 -0.48 15.48
C CYS A 83 8.61 -1.15 14.10
N MET A 84 8.20 -2.42 14.09
CA MET A 84 8.03 -3.24 12.90
C MET A 84 6.61 -3.79 12.85
N ALA A 85 5.91 -3.60 11.73
CA ALA A 85 4.75 -4.40 11.38
C ALA A 85 5.12 -5.33 10.23
N THR A 86 4.66 -6.58 10.26
CA THR A 86 4.88 -7.58 9.20
C THR A 86 3.67 -8.51 9.07
N GLY A 87 3.60 -9.31 8.01
CA GLY A 87 2.52 -10.28 7.83
C GLY A 87 1.17 -9.67 7.42
N PHE A 88 1.14 -8.37 7.06
CA PHE A 88 -0.11 -7.67 6.74
C PHE A 88 -0.37 -7.60 5.24
N PHE A 89 -1.64 -7.65 4.87
CA PHE A 89 -2.17 -7.42 3.53
C PHE A 89 -3.57 -6.81 3.67
N PRO A 90 -3.96 -5.75 2.94
CA PRO A 90 -3.27 -5.15 1.80
C PRO A 90 -2.12 -4.23 2.23
N LYS A 91 -1.41 -3.66 1.26
CA LYS A 91 -0.20 -2.85 1.45
C LYS A 91 -0.38 -1.61 2.34
N ASP A 92 -1.58 -1.04 2.36
CA ASP A 92 -1.85 0.22 3.05
C ASP A 92 -1.86 0.03 4.57
N VAL A 93 -0.83 0.58 5.23
CA VAL A 93 -0.66 0.56 6.69
C VAL A 93 -0.20 1.93 7.16
N GLN A 94 -0.63 2.31 8.36
CA GLN A 94 -0.12 3.47 9.07
C GLN A 94 0.60 3.01 10.34
N LEU A 95 1.90 3.24 10.38
CA LEU A 95 2.76 2.92 11.51
C LEU A 95 3.30 4.21 12.12
N THR A 96 3.19 4.36 13.43
CA THR A 96 3.52 5.60 14.15
C THR A 96 4.26 5.26 15.44
N ILE A 97 5.40 5.91 15.67
CA ILE A 97 6.08 5.92 16.97
C ILE A 97 5.67 7.21 17.67
N MET A 98 5.26 7.12 18.94
CA MET A 98 4.86 8.27 19.74
C MET A 98 5.67 8.31 21.03
N LYS A 99 5.80 9.51 21.59
CA LYS A 99 6.41 9.76 22.91
C LYS A 99 5.37 10.44 23.79
N ASN A 100 5.08 9.87 24.95
CA ASN A 100 4.00 10.36 25.83
C ASN A 100 2.68 10.57 25.07
N GLN A 101 2.32 9.63 24.18
CA GLN A 101 1.12 9.68 23.33
C GLN A 101 1.07 10.86 22.33
N LYS A 102 2.21 11.50 22.05
CA LYS A 102 2.33 12.55 21.04
C LYS A 102 3.14 12.07 19.85
N HIS A 103 2.71 12.47 18.66
CA HIS A 103 3.46 12.23 17.43
C HIS A 103 4.83 12.91 17.50
N LEU A 104 5.85 12.20 17.02
CA LEU A 104 7.17 12.76 16.81
C LEU A 104 7.21 13.48 15.45
N PRO A 105 8.10 14.48 15.28
CA PRO A 105 8.41 15.06 13.97
C PRO A 105 8.91 14.00 12.98
N ASP A 106 8.51 14.13 11.71
CA ASP A 106 8.87 13.15 10.67
C ASP A 106 10.38 13.15 10.36
N ASP A 107 11.10 14.25 10.59
CA ASP A 107 12.54 14.37 10.41
C ASP A 107 13.36 13.62 11.48
N GLU A 108 12.75 13.28 12.62
CA GLU A 108 13.36 12.44 13.66
C GLU A 108 13.15 10.93 13.38
N ILE A 109 12.28 10.58 12.43
CA ILE A 109 11.87 9.20 12.15
C ILE A 109 12.50 8.69 10.86
N GLU A 110 13.26 7.60 10.97
CA GLU A 110 13.66 6.81 9.81
C GLU A 110 12.55 5.81 9.43
N SER A 111 12.18 5.74 8.16
CA SER A 111 11.18 4.81 7.64
C SER A 111 11.73 3.97 6.50
N THR A 112 11.47 2.66 6.50
CA THR A 112 11.83 1.79 5.36
C THR A 112 10.86 1.90 4.19
N GLY A 113 9.73 2.59 4.38
CA GLY A 113 8.53 2.41 3.58
C GLY A 113 7.95 0.99 3.73
N VAL A 114 6.85 0.74 3.02
CA VAL A 114 6.25 -0.60 2.93
C VAL A 114 7.02 -1.44 1.92
N ARG A 115 7.44 -2.64 2.33
CA ARG A 115 8.22 -3.60 1.53
C ARG A 115 7.48 -4.94 1.43
N PRO A 116 7.58 -5.65 0.29
CA PRO A 116 6.98 -6.97 0.15
C PRO A 116 7.79 -8.05 0.90
N ASN A 117 7.09 -9.10 1.32
CA ASN A 117 7.66 -10.36 1.79
C ASN A 117 7.55 -11.44 0.68
N HIS A 118 8.24 -12.57 0.87
CA HIS A 118 8.24 -13.67 -0.11
C HIS A 118 6.88 -14.41 -0.16
N ASP A 119 6.12 -14.38 0.93
CA ASP A 119 4.80 -15.00 1.07
C ASP A 119 3.64 -14.16 0.51
N GLY A 120 3.94 -13.00 -0.10
CA GLY A 120 2.95 -12.07 -0.63
C GLY A 120 2.41 -11.06 0.38
N SER A 121 2.78 -11.16 1.66
CA SER A 121 2.45 -10.15 2.66
C SER A 121 3.38 -8.94 2.57
N TYR A 122 3.14 -7.92 3.39
CA TYR A 122 3.98 -6.74 3.50
C TYR A 122 4.60 -6.59 4.90
N GLN A 123 5.66 -5.77 4.96
CA GLN A 123 6.28 -5.31 6.18
C GLN A 123 6.66 -3.82 6.10
N MET A 124 6.75 -3.16 7.25
CA MET A 124 7.22 -1.78 7.36
C MET A 124 7.94 -1.59 8.70
N ARG A 125 9.01 -0.80 8.71
CA ARG A 125 9.70 -0.39 9.94
C ARG A 125 9.78 1.13 10.02
N LYS A 126 9.56 1.67 11.23
CA LYS A 126 10.01 3.00 11.60
C LYS A 126 10.99 2.91 12.76
N SER A 127 11.97 3.80 12.79
CA SER A 127 12.96 3.86 13.87
C SER A 127 13.26 5.29 14.29
N VAL A 128 13.63 5.47 15.55
CA VAL A 128 14.06 6.74 16.14
C VAL A 128 15.21 6.49 17.12
N GLU A 129 16.18 7.41 17.20
CA GLU A 129 17.24 7.37 18.21
C GLU A 129 16.75 8.02 19.51
N ILE A 130 16.83 7.29 20.61
CA ILE A 130 16.37 7.73 21.94
C ILE A 130 17.42 7.46 22.99
N LYS A 131 17.27 8.05 24.18
CA LYS A 131 18.01 7.63 25.37
C LYS A 131 17.39 6.35 25.95
N ASP A 132 18.22 5.40 26.39
CA ASP A 132 17.76 4.12 26.96
C ASP A 132 16.85 4.32 28.20
N GLU A 133 17.12 5.36 28.99
CA GLU A 133 16.31 5.75 30.16
C GLU A 133 14.88 6.20 29.80
N GLU A 134 14.67 6.70 28.59
CA GLU A 134 13.36 7.22 28.14
C GLU A 134 12.50 6.16 27.44
N LYS A 135 13.00 4.95 27.18
CA LYS A 135 12.29 3.94 26.36
C LYS A 135 10.86 3.62 26.84
N ALA A 136 10.60 3.74 28.15
CA ALA A 136 9.31 3.44 28.75
C ALA A 136 8.19 4.42 28.37
N VAL A 137 8.55 5.63 27.91
CA VAL A 137 7.57 6.65 27.48
C VAL A 137 7.25 6.60 25.98
N TYR A 138 7.85 5.68 25.24
CA TYR A 138 7.58 5.47 23.83
C TYR A 138 6.63 4.28 23.63
N ASP A 139 5.72 4.45 22.68
CA ASP A 139 4.80 3.42 22.21
C ASP A 139 4.73 3.46 20.68
N CYS A 140 4.26 2.35 20.10
CA CYS A 140 4.00 2.25 18.67
C CYS A 140 2.52 1.94 18.42
N SER A 141 1.95 2.67 17.45
CA SER A 141 0.59 2.46 16.95
C SER A 141 0.64 1.95 15.51
N VAL A 142 -0.11 0.88 15.23
CA VAL A 142 -0.30 0.32 13.89
C VAL A 142 -1.77 0.32 13.57
N GLN A 143 -2.15 1.05 12.52
CA GLN A 143 -3.48 1.06 11.95
C GLN A 143 -3.44 0.42 10.57
N HIS A 144 -4.39 -0.47 10.32
CA HIS A 144 -4.50 -1.24 9.09
C HIS A 144 -5.97 -1.56 8.83
N ARG A 145 -6.38 -1.70 7.55
CA ARG A 145 -7.77 -1.93 7.18
C ARG A 145 -8.40 -3.16 7.86
N ASN A 146 -7.60 -4.19 8.14
CA ASN A 146 -8.10 -5.42 8.76
C ASN A 146 -8.26 -5.30 10.28
N LEU A 147 -7.80 -4.19 10.87
CA LEU A 147 -7.90 -3.95 12.29
C LEU A 147 -9.17 -3.13 12.61
N ARG A 148 -9.97 -3.62 13.55
CA ARG A 148 -11.12 -2.86 14.10
C ARG A 148 -10.67 -1.67 14.94
N GLN A 149 -9.54 -1.80 15.61
CA GLN A 149 -8.90 -0.77 16.43
C GLN A 149 -7.38 -0.85 16.22
N PRO A 150 -6.65 0.27 16.32
CA PRO A 150 -5.19 0.27 16.18
C PRO A 150 -4.52 -0.66 17.21
N ILE A 151 -3.48 -1.37 16.79
CA ILE A 151 -2.61 -2.10 17.73
C ILE A 151 -1.70 -1.08 18.40
N LEU A 152 -1.65 -1.12 19.74
CA LEU A 152 -0.76 -0.31 20.55
C LEU A 152 0.21 -1.22 21.31
N ILE A 153 1.52 -1.06 21.08
CA ILE A 153 2.56 -1.84 21.75
C ILE A 153 3.56 -0.92 22.46
N LYS A 154 4.06 -1.38 23.62
CA LYS A 154 5.09 -0.73 24.42
C LYS A 154 6.37 -1.56 24.42
N VAL A 155 7.49 -0.93 24.74
CA VAL A 155 8.79 -1.62 24.81
C VAL A 155 8.75 -2.68 25.92
N GLY A 156 8.83 -3.96 25.54
CA GLY A 156 8.99 -5.08 26.50
C GLY A 156 7.76 -5.97 26.73
N ASN A 157 6.78 -5.97 25.83
CA ASN A 157 5.74 -7.02 25.76
C ASN A 157 5.89 -7.82 24.47
#